data_AF-A0A0Q3WYE6-F1
#
_entry.id   AF-A0A0Q3WYE6-F1
#
_cell.length_a   1.000
_cell.length_b   1.000
_cell.length_c   1.000
_cell.angle_alpha   90.00
_cell.angle_beta   90.00
_cell.angle_gamma   90.00
#
_symmetry.space_group_name_H-M   'P 1'
#
loop_
_entity.id
_entity.type
_entity.pdbx_description
1 polymer ?
#
loop_
_entity_poly.entity_id
_entity_poly.type
_entity_poly.pdbx_seq_one_letter_code
_entity_poly.pdbx_strand_id
1 'polypeptide(L)'
;MRIVHIVRLICSDVEGIEWLLKVGKADPKKLFLMGGSFGGYLSLLLHGRHGDYFKAVVDLYGESDLISFLQSVHSSWKPLMKQRLGDPVENKERLIQDSPITYVDNMTKPMLVIQGKND
;
A
#
# COMPACT_ATOMS: atom_id res chain seq x y z
N MET A 1 -24.47 13.85 -15.06
CA MET A 1 -23.86 12.67 -14.41
C MET A 1 -22.39 13.01 -14.12
N ARG A 2 -22.04 13.41 -12.89
CA ARG A 2 -20.65 13.75 -12.55
C ARG A 2 -19.88 12.46 -12.37
N ILE A 3 -19.03 12.14 -13.35
CA ILE A 3 -18.05 11.07 -13.23
C ILE A 3 -17.16 11.43 -12.03
N VAL A 4 -17.39 10.76 -10.91
CA VAL A 4 -16.40 10.69 -9.84
C VAL A 4 -15.17 10.14 -10.55
N HIS A 5 -14.14 10.98 -10.71
CA HIS A 5 -12.85 10.50 -11.18
C HIS A 5 -12.33 9.62 -10.05
N ILE A 6 -12.78 8.36 -10.01
CA ILE A 6 -12.03 7.28 -9.39
C ILE A 6 -10.82 7.17 -10.29
N VAL A 7 -9.84 8.03 -10.04
CA VAL A 7 -8.52 7.81 -10.59
C VAL A 7 -8.11 6.52 -9.91
N ARG A 8 -8.17 5.42 -10.66
CA ARG A 8 -7.55 4.16 -10.28
C ARG A 8 -6.06 4.43 -10.32
N LEU A 9 -5.57 5.08 -9.27
CA LEU A 9 -4.17 5.43 -9.12
C LEU A 9 -3.45 4.13 -8.81
N ILE A 10 -2.97 3.49 -9.87
CA ILE A 10 -1.82 2.60 -9.81
C ILE A 10 -0.56 3.50 -9.74
N CYS A 11 -0.58 4.56 -8.93
CA CYS A 11 0.61 5.33 -8.61
C CYS A 11 1.12 4.76 -7.29
N SER A 12 2.05 3.82 -7.42
CA SER A 12 2.91 3.37 -6.35
C SER A 12 3.89 4.46 -5.88
N ASP A 13 3.82 5.67 -6.45
CA ASP A 13 4.81 6.73 -6.32
C ASP A 13 4.13 8.10 -6.16
N VAL A 14 4.63 8.87 -5.19
CA VAL A 14 4.19 10.24 -4.89
C VAL A 14 4.40 11.16 -6.09
N GLU A 15 5.45 10.92 -6.89
CA GLU A 15 5.74 11.72 -8.07
C GLU A 15 4.62 11.68 -9.12
N GLY A 16 3.98 10.53 -9.29
CA GLY A 16 2.87 10.38 -10.22
C GLY A 16 1.60 11.10 -9.73
N ILE A 17 1.36 11.11 -8.41
CA ILE A 17 0.28 11.89 -7.79
C ILE A 17 0.52 13.38 -8.03
N GLU A 18 1.72 13.86 -7.73
CA GLU A 18 2.13 15.26 -7.93
C GLU A 18 2.03 15.68 -9.39
N TRP A 19 2.45 14.83 -10.31
CA TRP A 19 2.32 15.11 -11.74
C TRP A 19 0.85 15.30 -12.15
N LEU A 20 -0.05 14.40 -11.70
CA LEU A 20 -1.48 14.50 -12.01
C LEU A 20 -2.14 15.76 -11.44
N LEU A 21 -1.74 16.17 -10.24
CA LEU A 21 -2.16 17.43 -9.65
C LEU A 21 -1.67 18.61 -10.48
N LYS A 22 -0.38 18.61 -10.84
CA LYS A 22 0.26 19.65 -11.63
C LYS A 22 -0.36 19.84 -13.01
N VAL A 23 -0.70 18.75 -13.71
CA VAL A 23 -1.33 18.81 -15.04
C VAL A 23 -2.86 19.01 -14.98
N GLY A 24 -3.42 19.22 -13.78
CA GLY A 24 -4.85 19.48 -13.59
C GLY A 24 -5.74 18.27 -13.91
N LYS A 25 -5.18 17.06 -13.88
CA LYS A 25 -5.90 15.79 -14.14
C LYS A 25 -6.43 15.14 -12.86
N ALA A 26 -6.01 15.62 -11.70
CA ALA A 26 -6.55 15.24 -10.40
C ALA A 26 -6.97 16.46 -9.58
N ASP A 27 -8.02 16.30 -8.77
CA ASP A 27 -8.44 17.29 -7.78
C ASP A 27 -7.89 16.88 -6.41
N PRO A 28 -7.02 17.69 -5.78
CA PRO A 28 -6.41 17.34 -4.49
C PRO A 28 -7.43 17.13 -3.37
N LYS A 29 -8.65 17.66 -3.52
CA LYS A 29 -9.73 17.46 -2.53
C LYS A 29 -10.52 16.16 -2.75
N LYS A 30 -10.25 15.40 -3.82
CA LYS A 30 -11.03 14.21 -4.23
C LYS A 30 -10.15 13.01 -4.57
N LEU A 31 -8.95 12.93 -4.01
CA LEU A 31 -8.08 11.78 -4.18
C LEU A 31 -8.46 10.65 -3.22
N PHE A 32 -8.60 9.45 -3.78
CA PHE A 32 -8.83 8.21 -3.04
C PHE A 32 -7.75 7.20 -3.44
N LEU A 33 -7.32 6.39 -2.48
CA LEU A 33 -6.30 5.37 -2.68
C LEU A 33 -6.92 3.99 -2.60
N MET A 34 -6.61 3.11 -3.55
CA MET A 34 -7.09 1.75 -3.57
C MET A 34 -6.13 0.83 -4.31
N GLY A 35 -5.89 -0.34 -3.75
CA GLY A 35 -5.13 -1.39 -4.42
C GLY A 35 -5.37 -2.75 -3.78
N GLY A 36 -4.94 -3.81 -4.45
CA GLY A 36 -4.98 -5.16 -3.89
C GLY A 36 -3.70 -5.95 -4.05
N SER A 37 -3.48 -6.93 -3.19
CA SER A 37 -2.22 -7.66 -3.06
C SER A 37 -1.05 -6.67 -2.87
N PHE A 38 -0.04 -6.67 -3.74
CA PHE A 38 1.03 -5.66 -3.70
C PHE A 38 0.51 -4.22 -3.78
N GLY A 39 -0.59 -3.97 -4.49
CA GLY A 39 -1.25 -2.66 -4.51
C GLY A 39 -1.93 -2.32 -3.18
N GLY A 40 -2.37 -3.31 -2.42
CA GLY A 40 -2.90 -3.15 -1.06
C GLY A 40 -1.78 -2.78 -0.09
N TYR A 41 -0.66 -3.50 -0.15
CA TYR A 41 0.59 -3.14 0.55
C TYR A 41 0.99 -1.69 0.27
N LEU A 42 1.02 -1.27 -1.00
CA LEU A 42 1.31 0.12 -1.36
C LEU A 42 0.26 1.11 -0.85
N SER A 43 -1.01 0.71 -0.83
CA SER A 43 -2.08 1.54 -0.30
C SER A 43 -1.90 1.81 1.19
N LEU A 44 -1.58 0.78 1.96
CA LEU A 44 -1.26 0.89 3.39
C LEU A 44 0.02 1.71 3.61
N LEU A 45 1.08 1.46 2.84
CA LEU A 45 2.36 2.16 2.98
C LEU A 45 2.23 3.66 2.70
N LEU A 46 1.54 4.03 1.61
CA LEU A 46 1.30 5.42 1.25
C LEU A 46 0.35 6.10 2.23
N HIS A 47 -0.61 5.40 2.83
CA HIS A 47 -1.44 5.97 3.89
C HIS A 47 -0.60 6.34 5.11
N GLY A 48 0.29 5.44 5.55
CA GLY A 48 1.16 5.69 6.70
C GLY A 48 2.23 6.76 6.47
N ARG A 49 2.78 6.86 5.25
CA ARG A 49 3.87 7.82 4.95
C ARG A 49 3.39 9.15 4.35
N HIS A 50 2.27 9.13 3.63
CA HIS A 50 1.81 10.24 2.79
C HIS A 50 0.27 10.39 2.82
N GLY A 51 -0.35 10.09 3.97
CA GLY A 51 -1.80 10.08 4.12
C GLY A 51 -2.51 11.37 3.72
N ASP A 52 -1.83 12.52 3.76
CA ASP A 52 -2.42 13.83 3.48
C ASP A 52 -2.90 14.05 2.05
N TYR A 53 -2.42 13.26 1.09
CA TYR A 53 -2.98 13.28 -0.26
C TYR A 53 -4.41 12.74 -0.32
N PHE A 54 -4.77 11.82 0.58
CA PHE A 54 -5.95 10.97 0.38
C PHE A 54 -7.11 11.36 1.28
N LYS A 55 -8.32 11.19 0.75
CA LYS A 55 -9.58 11.35 1.50
C LYS A 55 -10.03 10.08 2.19
N ALA A 56 -9.78 8.93 1.56
CA ALA A 56 -9.95 7.61 2.17
C ALA A 56 -9.08 6.60 1.41
N VAL A 57 -8.85 5.46 2.06
CA VAL A 57 -8.01 4.38 1.57
C VAL A 57 -8.80 3.08 1.56
N VAL A 58 -8.63 2.26 0.52
CA VAL A 58 -9.19 0.91 0.45
C VAL A 58 -8.07 -0.08 0.23
N ASP A 59 -7.88 -0.98 1.19
CA ASP A 59 -6.96 -2.10 1.10
C ASP A 59 -7.73 -3.37 0.73
N LEU A 60 -7.29 -4.05 -0.32
CA LEU A 60 -7.78 -5.36 -0.73
C LEU A 60 -6.66 -6.37 -0.50
N TYR A 61 -6.69 -7.07 0.64
CA TYR A 61 -5.76 -8.15 0.98
C TYR A 61 -4.28 -7.78 0.78
N GLY A 62 -3.90 -6.60 1.29
CA GLY A 62 -2.54 -6.10 1.25
C GLY A 62 -1.69 -6.59 2.42
N GLU A 63 -0.42 -6.86 2.14
CA GLU A 63 0.53 -7.21 3.19
C GLU A 63 0.83 -5.99 4.08
N SER A 64 0.60 -6.12 5.38
CA SER A 64 0.80 -5.04 6.36
C SER A 64 2.13 -5.13 7.12
N ASP A 65 2.70 -6.34 7.22
CA ASP A 65 3.97 -6.64 7.86
C ASP A 65 4.74 -7.66 7.02
N LEU A 66 5.84 -7.21 6.40
CA LEU A 66 6.65 -8.01 5.50
C LEU A 66 7.40 -9.14 6.22
N ILE A 67 7.72 -8.98 7.50
CA ILE A 67 8.35 -10.04 8.29
C ILE A 67 7.35 -11.17 8.51
N SER A 68 6.13 -10.83 8.93
CA SER A 68 5.07 -11.81 9.14
C SER A 68 4.71 -12.54 7.83
N PHE A 69 4.63 -11.79 6.72
CA PHE A 69 4.38 -12.32 5.39
C PHE A 69 5.45 -13.34 4.98
N LEU A 70 6.74 -12.98 5.07
CA LEU A 70 7.84 -13.88 4.70
C LEU A 70 7.88 -15.17 5.55
N GLN A 71 7.34 -15.13 6.76
CA GLN A 71 7.22 -16.30 7.62
C GLN A 71 6.02 -17.19 7.25
N SER A 72 4.90 -16.59 6.85
CA SER A 72 3.61 -17.25 6.58
C SER A 72 3.49 -17.83 5.17
N VAL A 73 4.23 -17.30 4.18
CA VAL A 73 4.15 -17.79 2.80
C VAL A 73 4.43 -19.30 2.72
N HIS A 74 3.66 -19.98 1.87
CA HIS A 74 3.82 -21.40 1.62
C HIS A 74 5.26 -21.75 1.22
N SER A 75 5.77 -22.89 1.70
CA SER A 75 7.18 -23.26 1.62
C SER A 75 7.76 -23.22 0.21
N SER A 76 6.95 -23.58 -0.81
CA SER A 76 7.34 -23.52 -2.23
C SER A 76 7.67 -22.10 -2.73
N TRP A 77 7.12 -21.07 -2.10
CA TRP A 77 7.33 -19.67 -2.47
C TRP A 77 8.48 -19.02 -1.72
N LYS A 78 8.96 -19.61 -0.62
CA LYS A 78 10.04 -19.05 0.21
C LYS A 78 11.32 -18.72 -0.58
N PRO A 79 11.81 -19.57 -1.50
CA PRO A 79 12.99 -19.22 -2.29
C PRO A 79 12.77 -17.97 -3.17
N LEU A 80 11.61 -17.87 -3.82
CA LEU A 80 11.27 -16.71 -4.65
C LEU A 80 11.10 -15.45 -3.80
N MET A 81 10.43 -15.56 -2.65
CA MET A 81 10.22 -14.42 -1.77
C MET A 81 11.52 -13.93 -1.15
N LYS A 82 12.43 -14.84 -0.75
CA LYS A 82 13.77 -14.46 -0.31
C LYS A 82 14.55 -13.72 -1.39
N GLN A 83 14.44 -14.14 -2.65
CA GLN A 83 15.07 -13.43 -3.77
C GLN A 83 14.46 -12.03 -4.02
N ARG A 84 13.13 -11.88 -3.87
CA ARG A 84 12.43 -10.62 -4.18
C ARG A 84 12.45 -9.61 -3.04
N LEU A 85 12.23 -10.07 -1.82
CA LEU A 85 12.02 -9.25 -0.63
C LEU A 85 13.16 -9.37 0.37
N GLY A 86 14.10 -10.30 0.19
CA GLY A 86 15.20 -10.51 1.12
C GLY A 86 14.89 -11.52 2.21
N ASP A 87 15.87 -11.72 3.10
CA ASP A 87 15.77 -12.61 4.23
C ASP A 87 15.22 -11.87 5.46
N PRO A 88 14.22 -12.42 6.19
CA PRO A 88 13.62 -11.76 7.35
C PRO A 88 14.58 -11.58 8.52
N VAL A 89 15.70 -12.30 8.55
CA VAL A 89 16.76 -12.17 9.56
C VAL A 89 17.82 -11.19 9.07
N GLU A 90 18.36 -11.39 7.87
CA GLU A 90 19.48 -10.56 7.36
C GLU A 90 19.04 -9.15 6.94
N ASN A 91 17.78 -8.97 6.55
CA ASN A 91 17.24 -7.69 6.06
C ASN A 91 16.18 -7.10 6.98
N LYS A 92 16.19 -7.48 8.26
CA LYS A 92 15.17 -7.13 9.24
C LYS A 92 14.88 -5.64 9.31
N GLU A 93 15.90 -4.79 9.43
CA GLU A 93 15.72 -3.33 9.56
C GLU A 93 15.05 -2.73 8.34
N ARG A 94 15.47 -3.14 7.14
CA ARG A 94 14.84 -2.69 5.89
C ARG A 94 13.39 -3.16 5.80
N LEU A 95 13.13 -4.43 6.14
CA LEU A 95 11.78 -4.98 6.12
C LEU A 95 10.86 -4.27 7.12
N ILE A 96 11.34 -3.89 8.30
CA ILE A 96 10.58 -3.05 9.24
C ILE A 96 10.29 -1.69 8.61
N GLN A 97 11.31 -1.01 8.06
CA GLN A 97 11.10 0.28 7.40
C GLN A 97 10.09 0.19 6.26
N ASP A 98 10.13 -0.86 5.45
CA ASP A 98 9.25 -1.05 4.31
C ASP A 98 7.86 -1.58 4.71
N SER A 99 7.66 -2.04 5.95
CA SER A 99 6.37 -2.57 6.41
C SER A 99 5.38 -1.46 6.75
N PRO A 100 4.14 -1.49 6.21
CA PRO A 100 3.11 -0.50 6.53
C PRO A 100 2.79 -0.37 8.02
N ILE A 101 2.83 -1.46 8.78
CA ILE A 101 2.54 -1.48 10.22
C ILE A 101 3.42 -0.51 11.03
N THR A 102 4.63 -0.23 10.55
CA THR A 102 5.57 0.72 11.15
C THR A 102 5.03 2.15 11.20
N TYR A 103 4.04 2.47 10.35
CA TYR A 103 3.48 3.80 10.21
C TYR A 103 1.99 3.86 10.57
N VAL A 104 1.48 2.86 11.30
CA VAL A 104 0.04 2.74 11.62
C VAL A 104 -0.51 3.97 12.36
N ASP A 105 0.28 4.59 13.24
CA ASP A 105 -0.13 5.79 13.99
C ASP A 105 -0.38 7.00 13.07
N ASN A 106 0.22 7.01 11.88
CA ASN A 106 0.05 8.08 10.89
C ASN A 106 -1.16 7.83 9.97
N MET A 107 -1.78 6.64 10.02
CA MET A 107 -2.90 6.25 9.17
C MET A 107 -4.22 6.89 9.63
N THR A 108 -4.30 8.22 9.56
CA THR A 108 -5.39 9.03 10.15
C THR A 108 -6.63 9.17 9.27
N LYS A 109 -6.50 8.92 7.95
CA LYS A 109 -7.65 8.95 7.01
C LYS A 109 -8.56 7.71 7.18
N PRO A 110 -9.86 7.81 6.89
CA PRO A 110 -10.76 6.66 6.86
C PRO A 110 -10.24 5.53 5.96
N MET A 111 -10.30 4.29 6.44
CA MET A 111 -9.83 3.11 5.71
C MET A 111 -10.88 2.00 5.70
N LEU A 112 -11.02 1.30 4.57
CA LEU A 112 -11.71 0.02 4.44
C LEU A 112 -10.69 -1.08 4.13
N VAL A 113 -10.72 -2.18 4.88
CA VAL A 113 -9.90 -3.38 4.65
C VAL A 113 -10.80 -4.53 4.22
N ILE A 114 -10.43 -5.24 3.16
CA ILE A 114 -11.15 -6.41 2.65
C ILE A 114 -10.17 -7.58 2.53
N GLN A 115 -10.42 -8.66 3.25
CA GLN A 115 -9.58 -9.86 3.27
C GLN A 115 -10.41 -11.12 2.96
N GLY A 116 -9.87 -12.00 2.14
CA GLY A 116 -10.44 -13.34 1.93
C GLY A 116 -10.03 -14.30 3.05
N LYS A 117 -10.97 -15.10 3.55
CA LYS A 117 -10.68 -16.10 4.61
C LYS A 117 -9.70 -17.20 4.18
N ASN A 118 -9.69 -17.53 2.89
CA ASN A 118 -8.90 -18.63 2.32
C ASN A 118 -7.70 -18.14 1.51
N ASP A 119 -7.27 -16.90 1.76
CA ASP A 119 -6.04 -16.33 1.22
C ASP A 119 -4.83 -16.91 1.98
#